data_AF-A0A7Y1V0T8-F1
#
_entry.id   AF-A0A7Y1V0T8-F1
#
_cell.length_a   1.000
_cell.length_b   1.000
_cell.length_c   1.000
_cell.angle_alpha   90.00
_cell.angle_beta   90.00
_cell.angle_gamma   90.00
#
_symmetry.space_group_name_H-M   'P 1'
#
loop_
_entity.id
_entity.type
_entity.pdbx_description
1 polymer ?
#
loop_
_entity_poly.entity_id
_entity_poly.type
_entity_poly.pdbx_seq_one_letter_code
_entity_poly.pdbx_strand_id
1 'polypeptide(L)'
;MFKSGFVNIVGRPNVGKSTLVNTLIGENVSITTFKPQTTRHRILGIINEENYQIVISDTPGYVHDPSYRMHEKMNSFVMTSFEDADIMILVTDRDDQYDKEHRLIQKLNSLSCPVFLAINKVDLIDDETLLFLITKWKDLLSFKECIPISALKGMNTDKLLTLVKENLPEGPVYFPEDQLSDRTERFFVSEIIREQIFLQYREEIPYSCDVSVESFKDEETIVRIEAYI
;
A
#
# COMPACT_ATOMS: atom_id res chain seq x y z
N MET A 1 -24.59 -6.88 12.01
CA MET A 1 -24.39 -5.43 11.75
C MET A 1 -23.25 -5.32 10.77
N PHE A 2 -23.42 -4.56 9.69
CA PHE A 2 -22.40 -4.46 8.65
C PHE A 2 -21.23 -3.59 9.15
N LYS A 3 -20.00 -4.04 8.92
CA LYS A 3 -18.79 -3.30 9.29
C LYS A 3 -18.11 -2.74 8.06
N SER A 4 -17.66 -1.50 8.09
CA SER A 4 -16.88 -0.96 6.99
C SER A 4 -15.95 0.13 7.44
N GLY A 5 -14.85 0.30 6.72
CA GLY A 5 -13.88 1.33 7.04
C GLY A 5 -12.69 1.39 6.11
N PHE A 6 -11.96 2.48 6.24
CA PHE A 6 -10.76 2.79 5.48
C PHE A 6 -9.52 2.30 6.23
N VAL A 7 -8.76 1.42 5.58
CA VAL A 7 -7.55 0.80 6.11
C VAL A 7 -6.36 1.31 5.31
N ASN A 8 -5.61 2.23 5.89
CA ASN A 8 -4.56 2.92 5.16
C ASN A 8 -3.19 2.30 5.45
N ILE A 9 -2.50 1.91 4.38
CA ILE A 9 -1.18 1.28 4.44
C ILE A 9 -0.11 2.31 4.15
N VAL A 10 0.83 2.49 5.09
CA VAL A 10 1.94 3.44 4.99
C VAL A 10 3.27 2.79 5.28
N GLY A 11 4.37 3.44 4.88
CA GLY A 11 5.73 2.94 5.07
C GLY A 11 6.67 3.50 4.01
N ARG A 12 7.96 3.19 4.13
CA ARG A 12 8.99 3.61 3.18
C ARG A 12 8.78 2.98 1.80
N PRO A 13 9.44 3.50 0.75
CA PRO A 13 9.52 2.81 -0.54
C PRO A 13 10.06 1.37 -0.36
N ASN A 14 9.61 0.43 -1.21
CA ASN A 14 10.11 -0.96 -1.28
C ASN A 14 9.88 -1.89 -0.08
N VAL A 15 9.21 -1.45 0.99
CA VAL A 15 8.85 -2.32 2.13
C VAL A 15 7.77 -3.37 1.79
N GLY A 16 7.14 -3.28 0.61
CA GLY A 16 6.15 -4.25 0.11
C GLY A 16 4.68 -3.90 0.39
N LYS A 17 4.34 -2.61 0.46
CA LYS A 17 2.95 -2.12 0.63
C LYS A 17 2.01 -2.63 -0.47
N SER A 18 2.32 -2.36 -1.73
CA SER A 18 1.52 -2.79 -2.89
C SER A 18 1.44 -4.31 -3.01
N THR A 19 2.52 -5.03 -2.67
CA THR A 19 2.48 -6.49 -2.60
C THR A 19 1.48 -6.95 -1.56
N LEU A 20 1.48 -6.37 -0.36
CA LEU A 20 0.50 -6.69 0.68
C LEU A 20 -0.93 -6.39 0.23
N VAL A 21 -1.16 -5.24 -0.42
CA VAL A 21 -2.47 -4.85 -0.96
C VAL A 21 -2.98 -5.90 -1.94
N ASN A 22 -2.17 -6.25 -2.96
CA ASN A 22 -2.54 -7.26 -3.95
C ASN A 22 -2.80 -8.62 -3.29
N THR A 23 -1.97 -9.03 -2.32
CA THR A 23 -2.15 -10.29 -1.59
C THR A 23 -3.45 -10.32 -0.79
N LEU A 24 -3.82 -9.21 -0.14
CA LEU A 24 -5.05 -9.14 0.66
C LEU A 24 -6.31 -9.13 -0.22
N ILE A 25 -6.23 -8.50 -1.40
CA ILE A 25 -7.35 -8.44 -2.36
C ILE A 25 -7.46 -9.71 -3.18
N GLY A 26 -6.33 -10.40 -3.42
CA GLY A 26 -6.25 -11.56 -4.29
C GLY A 26 -6.03 -11.22 -5.78
N GLU A 27 -5.97 -9.94 -6.12
CA GLU A 27 -5.81 -9.43 -7.48
C GLU A 27 -4.74 -8.33 -7.56
N ASN A 28 -4.15 -8.14 -8.74
CA ASN A 28 -3.10 -7.14 -8.95
C ASN A 28 -3.68 -5.74 -9.21
N VAL A 29 -4.08 -5.03 -8.15
CA VAL A 29 -4.60 -3.65 -8.23
C VAL A 29 -3.51 -2.58 -8.13
N SER A 30 -2.27 -2.95 -7.85
CA SER A 30 -1.12 -2.04 -7.93
C SER A 30 0.07 -2.76 -8.52
N ILE A 31 0.89 -2.03 -9.27
CA ILE A 31 2.13 -2.58 -9.81
C ILE A 31 3.17 -2.78 -8.71
N THR A 32 4.04 -3.77 -8.91
CA THR A 32 5.03 -4.15 -7.89
C THR A 32 6.40 -4.33 -8.52
N THR A 33 7.40 -3.59 -8.02
CA THR A 33 8.79 -3.73 -8.47
C THR A 33 9.74 -3.59 -7.29
N PHE A 34 10.98 -4.06 -7.45
CA PHE A 34 12.05 -3.85 -6.47
C PHE A 34 12.61 -2.43 -6.49
N LYS A 35 12.21 -1.60 -7.47
CA LYS A 35 12.67 -0.22 -7.58
C LYS A 35 11.82 0.71 -6.73
N PRO A 36 12.45 1.68 -6.04
CA PRO A 36 11.74 2.64 -5.22
C PRO A 36 10.76 3.48 -6.06
N GLN A 37 9.85 4.19 -5.40
CA GLN A 37 8.92 5.12 -6.06
C GLN A 37 8.02 4.48 -7.14
N THR A 38 7.79 3.17 -7.04
CA THR A 38 6.88 2.43 -7.94
C THR A 38 5.45 2.96 -7.83
N THR A 39 4.90 3.15 -6.61
CA THR A 39 3.56 3.71 -6.42
C THR A 39 3.63 5.23 -6.30
N ARG A 40 3.00 5.96 -7.23
CA ARG A 40 3.00 7.44 -7.27
C ARG A 40 1.65 8.08 -6.90
N HIS A 41 0.58 7.28 -6.96
CA HIS A 41 -0.78 7.69 -6.63
C HIS A 41 -1.31 6.86 -5.46
N ARG A 42 -2.26 7.42 -4.71
CA ARG A 42 -3.06 6.64 -3.77
C ARG A 42 -4.01 5.74 -4.57
N ILE A 43 -3.99 4.43 -4.36
CA ILE A 43 -4.91 3.49 -5.03
C ILE A 43 -5.76 2.84 -3.97
N LEU A 44 -7.08 2.87 -4.14
CA LEU A 44 -7.98 2.13 -3.26
C LEU A 44 -8.13 0.71 -3.81
N GLY A 45 -8.03 -0.25 -2.91
CA GLY A 45 -8.35 -1.65 -3.11
C GLY A 45 -9.51 -2.02 -2.21
N ILE A 46 -10.54 -2.66 -2.75
CA ILE A 46 -11.81 -2.87 -2.06
C ILE A 46 -11.99 -4.37 -1.86
N ILE A 47 -12.20 -4.78 -0.60
CA ILE A 47 -12.53 -6.16 -0.23
C ILE A 47 -13.98 -6.16 0.26
N ASN A 48 -14.84 -6.82 -0.50
CA ASN A 48 -16.26 -6.97 -0.20
C ASN A 48 -16.55 -8.40 0.28
N GLU A 49 -17.21 -8.51 1.43
CA GLU A 49 -17.80 -9.76 1.91
C GLU A 49 -19.18 -9.49 2.52
N GLU A 50 -19.96 -10.54 2.76
CA GLU A 50 -21.37 -10.45 3.18
C GLU A 50 -21.60 -9.53 4.40
N ASN A 51 -20.64 -9.48 5.32
CA ASN A 51 -20.76 -8.76 6.59
C ASN A 51 -19.80 -7.57 6.75
N TYR A 52 -18.93 -7.31 5.77
CA TYR A 52 -18.05 -6.14 5.81
C TYR A 52 -17.53 -5.67 4.46
N GLN A 53 -17.11 -4.41 4.43
CA GLN A 53 -16.33 -3.83 3.35
C GLN A 53 -15.07 -3.17 3.89
N ILE A 54 -13.91 -3.60 3.40
CA ILE A 54 -12.62 -2.99 3.72
C ILE A 54 -12.15 -2.19 2.53
N VAL A 55 -11.93 -0.89 2.73
CA VAL A 55 -11.35 -0.01 1.72
C VAL A 55 -9.87 0.18 2.06
N ILE A 56 -9.02 -0.64 1.46
CA ILE A 56 -7.57 -0.56 1.65
C ILE A 56 -7.02 0.55 0.78
N SER A 57 -6.19 1.43 1.35
CA SER A 57 -5.43 2.39 0.54
C SER A 57 -3.98 1.96 0.42
N ASP A 58 -3.53 1.69 -0.80
CA ASP A 58 -2.11 1.71 -1.13
C ASP A 58 -1.65 3.16 -1.29
N THR A 59 -0.59 3.53 -0.58
CA THR A 59 -0.02 4.87 -0.64
C THR A 59 1.39 4.84 -1.20
N PRO A 60 1.84 5.92 -1.86
CA PRO A 60 3.24 6.09 -2.20
C PRO A 60 4.15 5.87 -0.98
N GLY A 61 5.36 5.37 -1.22
CA GLY A 61 6.36 5.30 -0.15
C GLY A 61 6.68 6.70 0.36
N TYR A 62 6.66 6.89 1.69
CA TYR A 62 6.99 8.18 2.30
C TYR A 62 8.44 8.58 1.98
N VAL A 63 8.64 9.77 1.43
CA VAL A 63 9.95 10.32 1.07
C VAL A 63 10.38 11.31 2.13
N HIS A 64 11.41 11.00 2.90
CA HIS A 64 11.86 11.83 4.02
C HIS A 64 12.37 13.22 3.58
N ASP A 65 13.18 13.28 2.51
CA ASP A 65 13.76 14.51 1.99
C ASP A 65 13.32 14.76 0.53
N PRO A 66 12.16 15.42 0.32
CA PRO A 66 11.58 15.57 -1.01
C PRO A 66 12.36 16.60 -1.85
N SER A 67 13.13 16.13 -2.83
CA SER A 67 13.93 17.01 -3.70
C SER A 67 13.17 17.68 -4.87
N TYR A 68 11.93 17.29 -5.16
CA TYR A 68 11.14 17.81 -6.29
C TYR A 68 9.63 17.67 -6.10
N ARG A 69 8.84 18.38 -6.90
CA ARG A 69 7.36 18.45 -6.79
C ARG A 69 6.65 17.11 -6.76
N MET A 70 7.13 16.11 -7.51
CA MET A 70 6.55 14.75 -7.46
C MET A 70 6.68 14.14 -6.06
N HIS A 71 7.82 14.30 -5.36
CA HIS A 71 7.96 13.81 -3.99
C HIS A 71 7.02 14.51 -3.01
N GLU A 72 6.87 15.83 -3.14
CA GLU A 72 5.93 16.59 -2.33
C GLU A 72 4.49 16.10 -2.55
N LYS A 73 4.13 15.83 -3.82
CA LYS A 73 2.82 15.29 -4.18
C LYS A 73 2.61 13.89 -3.62
N MET A 74 3.61 13.00 -3.73
CA MET A 74 3.57 11.67 -3.14
C MET A 74 3.36 11.73 -1.63
N ASN A 75 4.13 12.56 -0.93
CA ASN A 75 3.96 12.76 0.51
C ASN A 75 2.59 13.36 0.85
N SER A 76 2.02 14.22 0.01
CA SER A 76 0.66 14.75 0.24
C SER A 76 -0.38 13.63 0.26
N PHE A 77 -0.26 12.61 -0.60
CA PHE A 77 -1.15 11.45 -0.58
C PHE A 77 -1.03 10.63 0.71
N VAL A 78 0.21 10.43 1.19
CA VAL A 78 0.45 9.80 2.49
C VAL A 78 -0.14 10.63 3.63
N MET A 79 -0.09 11.96 3.55
CA MET A 79 -0.67 12.81 4.59
C MET A 79 -2.19 12.78 4.59
N THR A 80 -2.83 12.80 3.42
CA THR A 80 -4.30 12.68 3.32
C THR A 80 -4.81 11.33 3.83
N SER A 81 -4.03 10.24 3.70
CA SER A 81 -4.43 8.94 4.23
C SER A 81 -4.37 8.87 5.77
N PHE A 82 -3.94 9.91 6.48
CA PHE A 82 -4.09 9.96 7.94
C PHE A 82 -5.41 10.60 8.37
N GLU A 83 -6.09 11.30 7.48
CA GLU A 83 -7.31 12.07 7.83
C GLU A 83 -8.55 11.19 7.82
N ASP A 84 -8.57 10.16 6.98
CA ASP A 84 -9.71 9.28 6.76
C ASP A 84 -9.50 7.85 7.28
N ALA A 85 -8.42 7.58 8.02
CA ALA A 85 -8.08 6.23 8.47
C ALA A 85 -8.91 5.77 9.68
N ASP A 86 -9.75 4.76 9.48
CA ASP A 86 -10.35 4.00 10.58
C ASP A 86 -9.33 3.05 11.21
N ILE A 87 -8.38 2.55 10.41
CA ILE A 87 -7.27 1.69 10.84
C ILE A 87 -6.02 2.07 10.04
N MET A 88 -4.87 2.14 10.71
CA MET A 88 -3.56 2.32 10.05
C MET A 88 -2.74 1.04 10.10
N ILE A 89 -2.03 0.75 9.01
CA ILE A 89 -1.03 -0.31 8.97
C ILE A 89 0.30 0.31 8.54
N LEU A 90 1.28 0.30 9.45
CA LEU A 90 2.66 0.59 9.09
C LEU A 90 3.34 -0.68 8.60
N VAL A 91 3.79 -0.69 7.35
CA VAL A 91 4.61 -1.76 6.78
C VAL A 91 6.07 -1.34 6.84
N THR A 92 6.91 -2.21 7.39
CA THR A 92 8.37 -2.05 7.51
C THR A 92 9.05 -3.34 7.08
N ASP A 93 10.37 -3.30 6.85
CA ASP A 93 11.20 -4.51 6.74
C ASP A 93 12.46 -4.37 7.62
N ARG A 94 13.45 -5.24 7.41
CA ARG A 94 14.70 -5.27 8.16
C ARG A 94 15.64 -4.09 7.87
N ASP A 95 15.53 -3.51 6.68
CA ASP A 95 16.44 -2.47 6.19
C ASP A 95 15.96 -1.06 6.59
N ASP A 96 14.71 -0.97 7.08
CA ASP A 96 14.08 0.27 7.48
C ASP A 96 14.66 0.86 8.78
N GLN A 97 15.05 2.14 8.69
CA GLN A 97 15.64 2.90 9.78
C GLN A 97 14.80 4.15 10.04
N TYR A 98 13.87 4.05 10.99
CA TYR A 98 13.19 5.20 11.54
C TYR A 98 13.82 5.59 12.88
N ASP A 99 13.80 6.88 13.16
CA ASP A 99 14.02 7.43 14.49
C ASP A 99 12.69 7.98 15.05
N LYS A 100 12.71 8.41 16.31
CA LYS A 100 11.53 8.98 17.00
C LYS A 100 11.12 10.34 16.44
N GLU A 101 12.05 11.06 15.81
CA GLU A 101 11.83 12.39 15.25
C GLU A 101 11.23 12.33 13.84
N HIS A 102 11.25 11.14 13.23
CA HIS A 102 10.74 10.90 11.90
C HIS A 102 9.25 11.26 11.83
N ARG A 103 8.91 12.20 10.94
CA ARG A 103 7.57 12.78 10.81
C ARG A 103 6.45 11.75 10.68
N LEU A 104 6.70 10.65 9.94
CA LEU A 104 5.75 9.53 9.82
C LEU A 104 5.43 8.89 11.18
N ILE A 105 6.45 8.65 12.01
CA ILE A 105 6.32 8.00 13.32
C ILE A 105 5.60 8.93 14.29
N GLN A 106 5.96 10.21 14.31
CA GLN A 106 5.26 11.22 15.11
C GLN A 106 3.78 11.29 14.73
N LYS A 107 3.47 11.28 13.43
CA LYS A 107 2.08 11.31 12.96
C LYS A 107 1.33 10.06 13.39
N LEU A 108 1.90 8.86 13.20
CA LEU A 108 1.29 7.59 13.62
C LEU A 108 1.01 7.55 15.13
N ASN A 109 1.96 7.99 15.97
CA ASN A 109 1.77 8.05 17.42
C ASN A 109 0.73 9.08 17.87
N SER A 110 0.37 10.05 17.01
CA SER A 110 -0.65 11.07 17.30
C SER A 110 -2.08 10.65 16.92
N LEU A 111 -2.26 9.49 16.30
CA LEU A 111 -3.56 9.05 15.82
C LEU A 111 -4.43 8.49 16.94
N SER A 112 -5.73 8.70 16.80
CA SER A 112 -6.75 8.08 17.66
C SER A 112 -7.18 6.69 17.19
N CYS A 113 -7.02 6.40 15.90
CA CYS A 113 -7.35 5.10 15.33
C CYS A 113 -6.28 4.04 15.66
N PRO A 114 -6.63 2.74 15.68
CA PRO A 114 -5.67 1.68 15.92
C PRO A 114 -4.61 1.62 14.82
N VAL A 115 -3.34 1.54 15.25
CA VAL A 115 -2.19 1.34 14.38
C VAL A 115 -1.70 -0.10 14.51
N PHE A 116 -1.59 -0.81 13.40
CA PHE A 116 -0.96 -2.12 13.32
C PHE A 116 0.44 -1.99 12.72
N LEU A 117 1.37 -2.80 13.21
CA LEU A 117 2.71 -2.93 12.65
C LEU A 117 2.80 -4.23 11.86
N ALA A 118 3.13 -4.14 10.57
CA ALA A 118 3.41 -5.28 9.72
C ALA A 118 4.91 -5.31 9.39
N ILE A 119 5.65 -6.22 10.03
CA ILE A 119 7.06 -6.46 9.68
C ILE A 119 7.06 -7.42 8.50
N ASN A 120 7.35 -6.92 7.30
CA ASN A 120 7.32 -7.66 6.06
C ASN A 120 8.67 -8.29 5.72
N LYS A 121 8.65 -9.20 4.73
CA LYS A 121 9.81 -9.96 4.22
C LYS A 121 10.44 -10.86 5.30
N VAL A 122 9.60 -11.41 6.19
CA VAL A 122 10.08 -12.30 7.27
C VAL A 122 10.65 -13.61 6.74
N ASP A 123 10.35 -13.97 5.49
CA ASP A 123 10.98 -15.09 4.77
C ASP A 123 12.48 -14.87 4.49
N LEU A 124 13.01 -13.65 4.70
CA LEU A 124 14.40 -13.28 4.45
C LEU A 124 15.22 -13.03 5.73
N ILE A 125 14.66 -13.29 6.91
CA ILE A 125 15.32 -13.06 8.21
C ILE A 125 15.13 -14.25 9.15
N ASP A 126 16.02 -14.35 10.14
CA ASP A 126 15.91 -15.34 11.22
C ASP A 126 15.10 -14.80 12.42
N ASP A 127 14.80 -15.70 13.36
CA ASP A 127 14.01 -15.39 14.56
C ASP A 127 14.69 -14.35 15.46
N GLU A 128 16.02 -14.36 15.55
CA GLU A 128 16.79 -13.41 16.35
C GLU A 128 16.65 -11.98 15.80
N THR A 129 16.81 -11.82 14.48
CA THR A 129 16.61 -10.55 13.78
C THR A 129 15.16 -10.07 13.94
N LEU A 130 14.18 -10.97 13.81
CA LEU A 130 12.77 -10.62 13.99
C LEU A 130 12.47 -10.11 15.42
N LEU A 131 12.96 -10.80 16.45
CA LEU A 131 12.78 -10.39 17.85
C LEU A 131 13.44 -9.03 18.13
N PHE A 132 14.62 -8.80 17.55
CA PHE A 132 15.29 -7.50 17.62
C PHE A 132 14.44 -6.39 16.98
N LEU A 133 13.90 -6.61 15.77
CA LEU A 133 13.05 -5.63 15.09
C LEU A 133 11.78 -5.32 15.90
N ILE A 134 11.11 -6.34 16.44
CA ILE A 134 9.92 -6.14 17.29
C ILE A 134 10.25 -5.25 18.50
N THR A 135 11.39 -5.51 19.14
CA THR A 135 11.83 -4.74 20.32
C THR A 135 12.13 -3.29 19.94
N LYS A 136 12.88 -3.08 18.86
CA LYS A 136 13.19 -1.75 18.32
C LYS A 136 11.91 -0.97 18.02
N TRP A 137 10.92 -1.60 17.41
CA TRP A 137 9.67 -0.95 17.04
C TRP A 137 8.77 -0.59 18.23
N LYS A 138 8.77 -1.40 19.29
CA LYS A 138 8.06 -1.08 20.54
C LYS A 138 8.54 0.24 21.16
N ASP A 139 9.82 0.57 21.01
CA ASP A 139 10.38 1.82 21.53
C ASP A 139 10.03 3.05 20.68
N LEU A 140 9.67 2.85 19.41
CA LEU A 140 9.43 3.92 18.43
C LEU A 140 7.94 4.23 18.23
N LEU A 141 7.09 3.20 18.23
CA LEU A 141 5.70 3.30 17.81
C LEU A 141 4.76 2.61 18.82
N SER A 142 3.70 3.30 19.20
CA SER A 142 2.56 2.71 19.90
C SER A 142 1.64 2.03 18.89
N PHE A 143 1.78 0.72 18.74
CA PHE A 143 0.91 -0.10 17.90
C PHE A 143 0.04 -1.03 18.75
N LYS A 144 -1.14 -1.37 18.22
CA LYS A 144 -2.09 -2.31 18.83
C LYS A 144 -1.55 -3.74 18.77
N GLU A 145 -1.11 -4.17 17.60
CA GLU A 145 -0.47 -5.47 17.39
C GLU A 145 0.65 -5.39 16.34
N CYS A 146 1.62 -6.29 16.48
CA CYS A 146 2.71 -6.48 15.52
C CYS A 146 2.57 -7.84 14.86
N ILE A 147 2.45 -7.85 13.53
CA ILE A 147 2.26 -9.06 12.73
C ILE A 147 3.48 -9.22 11.83
N PRO A 148 4.34 -10.23 12.08
CA PRO A 148 5.38 -10.63 11.14
C PRO A 148 4.74 -11.29 9.92
N ILE A 149 4.94 -10.74 8.72
CA ILE A 149 4.33 -11.20 7.47
C ILE A 149 5.36 -11.43 6.37
N SER A 150 4.98 -12.27 5.40
CA SER A 150 5.58 -12.24 4.07
C SER A 150 4.46 -12.00 3.07
N ALA A 151 4.31 -10.76 2.62
CA ALA A 151 3.30 -10.40 1.62
C ALA A 151 3.48 -11.25 0.34
N LEU A 152 4.73 -11.39 -0.13
CA LEU A 152 5.05 -12.16 -1.33
C LEU A 152 4.68 -13.65 -1.22
N LYS A 153 4.79 -14.24 -0.01
CA LYS A 153 4.46 -15.65 0.24
C LYS A 153 3.07 -15.85 0.85
N GLY A 154 2.31 -14.78 1.09
CA GLY A 154 1.03 -14.81 1.80
C GLY A 154 1.12 -15.15 3.29
N MET A 155 2.31 -15.29 3.88
CA MET A 155 2.47 -15.74 5.27
C MET A 155 1.91 -14.71 6.26
N ASN A 156 1.01 -15.16 7.15
CA ASN A 156 0.34 -14.36 8.19
C ASN A 156 -0.47 -13.15 7.67
N THR A 157 -0.70 -13.04 6.36
CA THR A 157 -1.52 -11.96 5.78
C THR A 157 -3.01 -12.14 6.11
N ASP A 158 -3.45 -13.39 6.24
CA ASP A 158 -4.76 -13.81 6.75
C ASP A 158 -5.01 -13.39 8.21
N LYS A 159 -3.98 -13.50 9.06
CA LYS A 159 -4.03 -13.06 10.46
C LYS A 159 -4.16 -11.54 10.54
N LEU A 160 -3.37 -10.81 9.75
CA LEU A 160 -3.49 -9.35 9.65
C LEU A 160 -4.91 -8.95 9.20
N LEU A 161 -5.44 -9.62 8.18
CA LEU A 161 -6.79 -9.37 7.68
C LEU A 161 -7.86 -9.65 8.74
N THR A 162 -7.72 -10.73 9.50
CA THR A 162 -8.63 -11.07 10.62
C THR A 162 -8.63 -9.96 11.68
N LEU A 163 -7.46 -9.50 12.10
CA LEU A 163 -7.34 -8.40 13.07
C LEU A 163 -7.95 -7.10 12.55
N VAL A 164 -7.77 -6.80 11.26
CA VAL A 164 -8.42 -5.66 10.61
C VAL A 164 -9.94 -5.80 10.72
N LYS A 165 -10.51 -6.94 10.32
CA LYS A 165 -11.96 -7.22 10.36
C LYS A 165 -12.55 -7.08 11.77
N GLU A 166 -11.83 -7.55 12.79
CA GLU A 166 -12.25 -7.44 14.19
C GLU A 166 -12.33 -5.98 14.66
N ASN A 167 -11.45 -5.12 14.13
CA ASN A 167 -11.31 -3.72 14.51
C ASN A 167 -12.06 -2.73 13.62
N LEU A 168 -12.69 -3.21 12.55
CA LEU A 168 -13.52 -2.35 11.70
C LEU A 168 -14.70 -1.78 12.49
N PRO A 169 -15.01 -0.49 12.29
CA PRO A 169 -16.21 0.11 12.85
C PRO A 169 -17.46 -0.38 12.10
N GLU A 170 -18.61 -0.12 12.70
CA GLU A 170 -19.89 -0.28 12.00
C GLU A 170 -20.05 0.88 11.03
N GLY A 171 -20.50 0.59 9.81
CA GLY A 171 -20.54 1.59 8.74
C GLY A 171 -21.38 1.17 7.55
N PRO A 172 -21.59 2.08 6.58
CA PRO A 172 -22.32 1.78 5.36
C PRO A 172 -21.44 1.05 4.34
N VAL A 173 -22.07 0.48 3.32
CA VAL A 173 -21.36 0.09 2.08
C VAL A 173 -20.95 1.38 1.35
N TYR A 174 -19.66 1.59 1.11
CA TYR A 174 -19.12 2.76 0.40
C TYR A 174 -19.03 2.53 -1.12
N PHE A 175 -18.72 1.28 -1.53
CA PHE A 175 -18.53 0.89 -2.93
C PHE A 175 -19.40 -0.29 -3.34
N PRO A 176 -19.74 -0.46 -4.64
CA PRO A 176 -20.36 -1.67 -5.18
C PRO A 176 -19.59 -2.95 -4.86
N GLU A 177 -20.31 -4.08 -4.79
CA GLU A 177 -19.75 -5.39 -4.40
C GLU A 177 -18.72 -5.93 -5.39
N ASP A 178 -18.87 -5.62 -6.68
CA ASP A 178 -18.01 -6.06 -7.78
C ASP A 178 -16.79 -5.14 -8.01
N GLN A 179 -16.73 -4.01 -7.33
CA GLN A 179 -15.66 -3.04 -7.51
C GLN A 179 -14.42 -3.45 -6.68
N LEU A 180 -13.29 -3.69 -7.35
CA LEU A 180 -12.01 -4.02 -6.70
C LEU A 180 -11.13 -2.79 -6.42
N SER A 181 -11.33 -1.69 -7.15
CA SER A 181 -10.53 -0.46 -7.01
C SER A 181 -11.28 0.80 -7.46
N ASP A 182 -10.84 1.97 -7.01
CA ASP A 182 -11.34 3.29 -7.45
C ASP A 182 -10.81 3.73 -8.82
N ARG A 183 -9.86 2.99 -9.39
CA ARG A 183 -9.17 3.34 -10.63
C ARG A 183 -9.83 2.73 -11.86
N THR A 184 -9.69 3.43 -12.99
CA THR A 184 -10.23 2.98 -14.28
C THR A 184 -9.31 1.95 -14.93
N GLU A 185 -9.83 1.14 -15.85
CA GLU A 185 -9.02 0.20 -16.65
C GLU A 185 -7.88 0.90 -17.38
N ARG A 186 -8.11 2.12 -17.88
CA ARG A 186 -7.07 2.94 -18.52
C ARG A 186 -5.91 3.24 -17.58
N PHE A 187 -6.20 3.53 -16.32
CA PHE A 187 -5.17 3.72 -15.31
C PHE A 187 -4.36 2.43 -15.11
N PHE A 188 -5.02 1.28 -14.98
CA PHE A 188 -4.31 0.01 -14.84
C PHE A 188 -3.43 -0.32 -16.04
N VAL A 189 -3.89 -0.05 -17.26
CA VAL A 189 -3.07 -0.20 -18.46
C VAL A 189 -1.85 0.70 -18.41
N SER A 190 -1.99 1.98 -18.06
CA SER A 190 -0.84 2.88 -17.90
C SER A 190 0.15 2.36 -16.86
N GLU A 191 -0.34 1.86 -15.73
CA GLU A 191 0.50 1.31 -14.68
C GLU A 191 1.21 0.03 -15.14
N ILE A 192 0.53 -0.89 -15.83
CA ILE A 192 1.13 -2.12 -16.36
C ILE A 192 2.27 -1.80 -17.34
N ILE A 193 2.06 -0.86 -18.26
CA ILE A 193 3.12 -0.42 -19.19
C ILE A 193 4.27 0.21 -18.39
N ARG A 194 3.96 1.05 -17.39
CA ARG A 194 4.97 1.67 -16.54
C ARG A 194 5.75 0.63 -15.75
N GLU A 195 5.13 -0.43 -15.26
CA GLU A 195 5.82 -1.55 -14.61
C GLU A 195 6.87 -2.16 -15.55
N GLN A 196 6.53 -2.34 -16.83
CA GLN A 196 7.51 -2.82 -17.82
C GLN A 196 8.67 -1.83 -18.00
N ILE A 197 8.42 -0.52 -18.01
CA ILE A 197 9.51 0.48 -18.03
C ILE A 197 10.40 0.31 -16.80
N PHE A 198 9.80 0.12 -15.62
CA PHE A 198 10.53 -0.15 -14.38
C PHE A 198 11.28 -1.48 -14.42
N LEU A 199 10.85 -2.50 -15.15
CA LEU A 199 11.59 -3.76 -15.24
C LEU A 199 12.73 -3.70 -16.28
N GLN A 200 12.54 -2.99 -17.38
CA GLN A 200 13.45 -3.01 -18.53
C GLN A 200 14.55 -1.94 -18.46
N TYR A 201 14.24 -0.75 -17.95
CA TYR A 201 15.21 0.36 -17.91
C TYR A 201 15.99 0.40 -16.60
N ARG A 202 16.95 1.31 -16.44
CA ARG A 202 17.75 1.49 -15.21
C ARG A 202 17.99 2.99 -14.99
N GLU A 203 18.69 3.30 -13.89
CA GLU A 203 19.13 4.67 -13.58
C GLU A 203 17.92 5.64 -13.55
N GLU A 204 18.04 6.84 -14.09
CA GLU A 204 17.02 7.90 -14.03
C GLU A 204 15.80 7.65 -14.93
N ILE A 205 15.91 6.77 -15.93
CA ILE A 205 14.88 6.60 -16.98
C ILE A 205 13.51 6.22 -16.40
N PRO A 206 13.34 5.15 -15.60
CA PRO A 206 12.04 4.78 -15.05
C PRO A 206 11.39 5.88 -14.21
N TYR A 207 12.21 6.73 -13.59
CA TYR A 207 11.73 7.79 -12.72
C TYR A 207 11.31 9.04 -13.51
N SER A 208 11.73 9.15 -14.77
CA SER A 208 11.49 10.31 -15.64
C SER A 208 10.40 10.07 -16.69
N CYS A 209 9.85 8.86 -16.74
CA CYS A 209 8.74 8.50 -17.62
C CYS A 209 7.37 8.71 -16.94
N ASP A 210 6.39 8.99 -17.77
CA ASP A 210 4.97 8.91 -17.46
C ASP A 210 4.29 8.08 -18.56
N VAL A 211 3.12 7.49 -18.29
CA VAL A 211 2.40 6.71 -19.31
C VAL A 211 0.96 7.16 -19.31
N SER A 212 0.44 7.47 -20.50
CA SER A 212 -0.97 7.81 -20.65
C SER A 212 -1.60 7.07 -21.82
N VAL A 213 -2.79 6.55 -21.58
CA VAL A 213 -3.62 5.85 -22.57
C VAL A 213 -4.44 6.90 -23.33
N GLU A 214 -4.16 7.05 -24.62
CA GLU A 214 -4.86 7.96 -25.52
C GLU A 214 -6.17 7.35 -26.03
N SER A 215 -6.12 6.08 -26.43
CA SER A 215 -7.27 5.34 -26.96
C SER A 215 -7.40 3.99 -26.25
N PHE A 216 -8.64 3.65 -25.89
CA PHE A 216 -9.03 2.35 -25.35
C PHE A 216 -10.36 1.98 -26.00
N LYS A 217 -10.33 1.01 -26.91
CA LYS A 217 -11.49 0.54 -27.68
C LYS A 217 -11.71 -0.94 -27.40
N ASP A 218 -12.81 -1.24 -26.75
CA ASP A 218 -13.28 -2.60 -26.52
C ASP A 218 -14.09 -3.05 -27.74
N GLU A 219 -13.46 -3.84 -28.62
CA GLU A 219 -14.10 -4.43 -29.80
C GLU A 219 -14.51 -5.87 -29.48
N GLU A 220 -15.45 -6.46 -30.23
CA GLU A 220 -16.05 -7.76 -29.90
C GLU A 220 -15.08 -8.91 -29.62
N THR A 221 -13.86 -8.87 -30.19
CA THR A 221 -12.86 -9.93 -30.05
C THR A 221 -11.51 -9.45 -29.50
N ILE A 222 -11.28 -8.13 -29.46
CA ILE A 222 -9.98 -7.55 -29.08
C ILE A 222 -10.17 -6.22 -28.36
N VAL A 223 -9.32 -5.94 -27.38
CA VAL A 223 -9.19 -4.61 -26.80
C VAL A 223 -8.02 -3.91 -27.47
N ARG A 224 -8.28 -2.81 -28.19
CA ARG A 224 -7.25 -1.99 -28.83
C ARG A 224 -6.88 -0.81 -27.94
N ILE A 225 -5.60 -0.73 -27.62
CA ILE A 225 -5.06 0.29 -26.72
C ILE A 225 -3.95 1.04 -27.44
N GLU A 226 -4.02 2.37 -27.42
CA GLU A 226 -2.94 3.25 -27.86
C GLU A 226 -2.50 4.07 -26.64
N ALA A 227 -1.20 4.05 -26.36
CA ALA A 227 -0.60 4.74 -25.22
C ALA A 227 0.71 5.43 -25.64
N TYR A 228 1.01 6.55 -24.98
CA TYR A 228 2.27 7.27 -25.13
C TYR A 228 3.06 7.25 -23.83
N ILE A 229 4.39 7.27 -23.97
CA ILE A 229 5.40 7.29 -22.91
C ILE A 229 6.17 8.61 -23.02
#